data_AF-A0A9W9Z214-F1
#
_entry.id   AF-A0A9W9Z214-F1
#
_cell.length_a   1.000
_cell.length_b   1.000
_cell.length_c   1.000
_cell.angle_alpha   90.00
_cell.angle_beta   90.00
_cell.angle_gamma   90.00
#
_symmetry.space_group_name_H-M   'P 1'
#
loop_
_entity.id
_entity.type
_entity.pdbx_description
1 polymer ?
#
loop_
_entity_poly.entity_id
_entity_poly.type
_entity_poly.pdbx_seq_one_letter_code
_entity_poly.pdbx_strand_id
1 'polypeptide(L)' 'MTSAGQHHCRACGQVFCSECTKQRIPLPQFGYMSPERVCENCFQHNNIRQVDEEDEDEFEVITLPNFPM' A
#
# COMPACT_ATOMS: atom_id res chain seq x y z
N MET A 1 17.94 8.64 -24.84
CA MET A 1 17.18 8.46 -23.57
C MET A 1 15.70 8.69 -23.87
N THR A 2 15.03 7.76 -24.53
CA THR A 2 13.59 7.89 -24.83
C THR A 2 12.86 6.84 -24.02
N SER A 3 12.58 7.14 -22.74
CA SER A 3 11.74 6.29 -21.90
C SER A 3 10.28 6.50 -22.29
N ALA A 4 9.84 5.73 -23.28
CA ALA A 4 8.43 5.59 -23.62
C ALA A 4 7.66 5.06 -22.41
N GLY A 5 6.74 5.87 -21.89
CA GLY A 5 5.81 5.45 -20.86
C GLY A 5 5.90 6.30 -19.61
N GLN A 6 5.05 7.33 -19.55
CA GLN A 6 4.69 7.96 -18.29
C GLN A 6 3.87 6.96 -17.47
N HIS A 7 4.39 6.52 -16.34
CA HIS A 7 3.73 5.60 -15.42
C HIS A 7 3.43 6.29 -14.09
N HIS A 8 2.17 6.30 -13.69
CA HIS A 8 1.76 6.86 -12.40
C HIS A 8 2.02 5.87 -11.25
N CYS A 9 2.48 6.34 -10.11
CA CYS A 9 2.46 5.57 -8.86
C CYS A 9 1.05 5.61 -8.27
N ARG A 10 0.46 4.45 -7.93
CA ARG A 10 -0.90 4.40 -7.36
C ARG A 10 -0.94 4.81 -5.88
N ALA A 11 0.22 4.78 -5.20
CA ALA A 11 0.33 5.18 -3.80
C ALA A 11 0.50 6.71 -3.61
N CYS A 12 1.24 7.39 -4.48
CA CYS A 12 1.49 8.85 -4.36
C CYS A 12 0.95 9.69 -5.53
N GLY A 13 0.47 9.08 -6.61
CA GLY A 13 -0.08 9.78 -7.79
C GLY A 13 0.95 10.37 -8.76
N GLN A 14 2.24 10.37 -8.43
CA GLN A 14 3.29 10.99 -9.26
C GLN A 14 3.65 10.17 -10.51
N VAL A 15 4.13 10.85 -11.56
CA VAL A 15 4.57 10.24 -12.83
C VAL A 15 6.05 9.88 -12.78
N PHE A 16 6.36 8.65 -13.18
CA PHE A 16 7.72 8.11 -13.27
C PHE A 16 7.90 7.32 -14.57
N CYS A 17 9.14 6.95 -14.88
CA CYS A 17 9.42 6.03 -15.99
C CYS A 17 9.10 4.57 -15.61
N SER A 18 9.14 3.69 -16.60
CA SER A 18 8.88 2.25 -16.40
C SER A 18 9.88 1.60 -15.47
N GLU A 19 11.10 2.12 -15.43
CA GLU A 19 12.20 1.62 -14.62
C GLU A 19 12.02 1.94 -13.14
N CYS A 20 11.63 3.17 -12.81
CA CYS A 20 11.36 3.61 -11.44
C CYS A 20 10.04 3.07 -10.86
N THR A 21 9.23 2.37 -11.67
CA THR A 21 7.94 1.79 -11.26
C THR A 21 7.89 0.28 -11.51
N LYS A 22 9.02 -0.41 -11.39
CA LYS A 22 9.10 -1.88 -11.52
C LYS A 22 8.44 -2.62 -10.36
N GLN A 23 8.29 -1.97 -9.20
CA GLN A 23 7.77 -2.56 -7.97
C GLN A 23 6.24 -2.52 -7.91
N ARG A 24 5.64 -3.54 -7.27
CA ARG A 24 4.19 -3.63 -7.05
C ARG A 24 3.90 -4.12 -5.64
N ILE A 25 2.91 -3.54 -4.98
CA ILE A 25 2.51 -3.89 -3.62
C ILE A 25 1.00 -3.84 -3.47
N PRO A 26 0.41 -4.71 -2.64
CA PRO A 26 -0.98 -4.55 -2.24
C PRO A 26 -1.11 -3.25 -1.45
N LEU A 27 -2.21 -2.54 -1.67
CA LEU A 27 -2.53 -1.28 -1.00
C LEU A 27 -3.90 -1.44 -0.31
N PRO A 28 -4.01 -2.28 0.73
CA PRO A 28 -5.28 -2.56 1.40
C PRO A 28 -5.89 -1.29 2.01
N GLN A 29 -5.06 -0.37 2.50
CA GLN A 29 -5.48 0.95 3.00
C GLN A 29 -6.18 1.84 1.95
N PHE A 30 -5.97 1.56 0.66
CA PHE A 30 -6.61 2.24 -0.45
C PHE A 30 -7.69 1.37 -1.11
N GLY A 31 -8.01 0.20 -0.55
CA GLY A 31 -8.97 -0.76 -1.10
C GLY A 31 -8.42 -1.63 -2.25
N TYR A 32 -7.12 -1.54 -2.55
CA TYR A 32 -6.49 -2.43 -3.54
C TYR A 32 -5.94 -3.67 -2.86
N MET A 33 -6.72 -4.75 -2.90
CA MET A 33 -6.29 -6.07 -2.45
C MET A 33 -5.26 -6.70 -3.41
N SER A 34 -5.23 -6.24 -4.66
CA SER A 34 -4.25 -6.68 -5.66
C SER A 34 -2.99 -5.82 -5.64
N PRO A 35 -1.82 -6.40 -5.99
CA PRO A 35 -0.57 -5.67 -6.02
C PRO A 35 -0.53 -4.64 -7.16
N GLU A 36 -0.58 -3.36 -6.76
CA GLU A 36 -0.59 -2.21 -7.66
C GLU A 36 0.78 -1.59 -7.84
N ARG A 37 0.96 -0.93 -8.99
CA ARG A 37 2.25 -0.33 -9.37
C ARG A 37 2.59 0.85 -8.49
N VAL A 38 3.78 0.82 -7.89
CA VAL A 38 4.30 1.91 -7.07
C VAL A 38 5.71 2.30 -7.49
N CYS A 39 6.12 3.52 -7.14
CA CYS A 39 7.51 3.92 -7.26
C CYS A 39 8.36 3.28 -6.16
N GLU A 40 9.66 3.17 -6.38
CA GLU A 40 10.61 2.59 -5.41
C GLU A 40 10.53 3.23 -4.02
N ASN A 41 10.28 4.53 -3.95
CA ASN A 41 10.15 5.25 -2.69
C ASN A 41 8.89 4.81 -1.91
N CYS A 42 7.74 4.72 -2.58
CA CYS A 42 6.51 4.20 -1.98
C CYS A 42 6.60 2.70 -1.67
N PHE A 43 7.37 1.94 -2.47
CA PHE A 43 7.65 0.54 -2.17
C PHE A 43 8.37 0.41 -0.83
N GLN A 44 9.47 1.14 -0.62
CA GLN A 44 10.19 1.12 0.66
C GLN A 44 9.31 1.56 1.83
N HIS A 45 8.51 2.61 1.68
CA HIS A 45 7.64 3.09 2.76
C HIS A 45 6.54 2.09 3.16
N ASN A 46 6.00 1.32 2.21
CA ASN A 46 4.95 0.34 2.51
C ASN A 46 5.53 -1.03 2.91
N ASN A 47 6.73 -1.38 2.44
CA ASN A 47 7.39 -2.64 2.80
C ASN A 47 7.80 -2.71 4.29
N ILE A 48 7.79 -1.56 4.99
CA ILE A 48 8.04 -1.49 6.44
C ILE A 48 6.78 -1.84 7.25
N ARG A 49 5.60 -1.94 6.62
CA ARG A 49 4.30 -2.10 7.30
C ARG A 49 3.70 -3.51 7.23
N GLN A 50 4.33 -4.44 6.51
CA GLN A 50 3.95 -5.85 6.59
C GLN A 50 4.58 -6.46 7.84
N VAL A 51 3.96 -6.17 8.98
CA VAL A 51 4.00 -7.08 10.13
C VAL A 51 2.88 -8.05 9.85
N ASP A 52 3.24 -9.32 9.72
CA ASP A 52 2.34 -10.39 9.35
C ASP A 52 1.23 -10.51 10.41
N GLU A 53 -0.01 -10.15 10.04
CA GLU A 53 -1.22 -10.46 10.80
C GLU A 53 -1.53 -11.96 10.62
N GLU A 54 -0.79 -12.81 11.31
CA GLU A 54 -1.30 -14.11 11.74
C GLU A 54 -1.63 -13.98 13.23
N ASP A 55 -2.89 -13.60 13.51
CA ASP A 55 -3.72 -14.15 14.60
C ASP A 55 -5.11 -13.47 14.53
N GLU A 56 -6.09 -14.19 13.98
CA GLU A 56 -7.50 -13.77 13.77
C GLU A 56 -8.33 -13.66 15.08
N ASP A 57 -7.74 -13.33 16.23
CA ASP A 57 -8.46 -13.24 17.51
C ASP A 57 -8.07 -12.00 18.35
N GLU A 58 -8.18 -10.78 17.83
CA GLU A 58 -8.33 -9.58 18.69
C GLU A 58 -9.23 -8.51 18.04
N PHE A 59 -10.49 -8.89 17.84
CA PHE A 59 -11.58 -7.91 17.84
C PHE A 59 -11.73 -7.34 19.26
N GLU A 60 -10.93 -6.36 19.64
CA GLU A 60 -11.34 -5.28 20.55
C GLU A 60 -10.25 -4.19 20.64
N VAL A 61 -10.68 -2.94 20.80
CA VAL A 61 -9.91 -1.76 21.27
C VAL A 61 -9.20 -0.82 20.28
N ILE A 62 -9.88 -0.33 19.23
CA ILE A 62 -9.69 1.07 18.79
C ILE A 62 -11.00 1.73 18.33
N THR A 63 -11.89 2.03 19.29
CA THR A 63 -12.77 3.24 19.39
C THR A 63 -13.93 3.09 20.40
N LEU A 64 -13.61 3.01 21.70
CA LEU A 64 -14.40 3.50 22.87
C LEU A 64 -15.87 3.02 23.11
N PRO A 65 -16.36 3.15 24.37
CA PRO A 65 -17.26 2.19 25.00
C PRO A 65 -18.73 2.56 24.82
N ASN A 66 -19.55 1.58 24.45
CA ASN A 66 -20.98 1.64 24.72
C ASN A 66 -21.43 0.23 25.11
N PHE A 67 -21.37 -0.03 26.42
CA PHE A 67 -21.95 -1.21 27.05
C PHE A 67 -23.48 -1.04 27.04
N PRO A 68 -24.26 -1.91 26.38
CA PRO A 68 -25.66 -2.03 26.67
C PRO A 68 -25.84 -2.98 27.87
N MET A 69 -25.94 -2.40 29.07
CA MET A 69 -26.85 -2.75 30.20
C MET A 69 -26.40 -1.99 31.46
#